data_AF-T1FC55-F1
#
_entry.id   AF-T1FC55-F1
#
_cell.length_a   1.000
_cell.length_b   1.000
_cell.length_c   1.000
_cell.angle_alpha   90.00
_cell.angle_beta   90.00
_cell.angle_gamma   90.00
#
_symmetry.space_group_name_H-M   'P 1'
#
loop_
_entity.id
_entity.type
_entity.pdbx_description
1 polymer ?
#
loop_
_entity_poly.entity_id
_entity_poly.type
_entity_poly.pdbx_seq_one_letter_code
_entity_poly.pdbx_strand_id
1 'polypeptide(L)'
;MAPIKLSLVVFVVLLASCHPTAAIERVNDTILTLWNHKGCYQGVFIGTAVVSVLECFIKCSGLQYYGIKSASICRCQMSQKNNKGQKIFGVKVEETKCDKLCSDGFPCGGNQFFSFYEMVQDKALGNTRNYWNVLRDRIINKYILIAIT
;
A
#
# COMPACT_ATOMS: atom_id res chain seq x y z
N MET A 1 0.33 -43.22 -9.34
CA MET A 1 -0.22 -42.08 -10.09
C MET A 1 -0.36 -40.92 -9.12
N ALA A 2 0.44 -39.86 -9.28
CA ALA A 2 0.44 -38.70 -8.38
C ALA A 2 -0.43 -37.58 -8.99
N PRO A 3 -1.34 -36.95 -8.22
CA PRO A 3 -2.13 -35.85 -8.75
C PRO A 3 -1.25 -34.60 -8.82
N ILE A 4 -1.03 -34.17 -10.06
CA ILE A 4 -1.07 -32.78 -10.53
C ILE A 4 -0.57 -31.74 -9.51
N LYS A 5 0.75 -31.50 -9.53
CA LYS A 5 1.32 -30.19 -9.17
C LYS A 5 0.95 -29.19 -10.27
N LEU A 6 -0.32 -28.78 -10.31
CA LEU A 6 -0.73 -27.63 -11.11
C LEU A 6 -0.04 -26.42 -10.47
N SER A 7 0.96 -25.90 -11.19
CA SER A 7 1.72 -24.73 -10.78
C SER A 7 0.76 -23.62 -10.38
N LEU A 8 0.96 -23.05 -9.18
CA LEU A 8 0.18 -21.98 -8.56
C LEU A 8 -0.10 -20.81 -9.53
N VAL A 9 0.82 -20.60 -10.47
CA VAL A 9 0.72 -19.64 -11.59
C VAL A 9 -0.49 -19.94 -12.48
N VAL A 10 -0.76 -21.21 -12.80
CA VAL A 10 -1.85 -21.63 -13.68
C VAL A 10 -3.22 -21.38 -13.01
N PHE A 11 -3.32 -21.60 -11.70
CA PHE A 11 -4.56 -21.31 -10.95
C PHE A 11 -4.87 -19.81 -10.89
N VAL A 12 -3.85 -18.97 -10.65
CA VAL A 12 -4.01 -17.50 -10.65
C VAL A 12 -4.42 -16.99 -12.03
N VAL A 13 -3.82 -17.54 -13.10
CA VAL A 13 -4.16 -17.19 -14.49
C VAL A 13 -5.58 -17.63 -14.87
N LEU A 14 -6.04 -18.80 -14.40
CA LEU A 14 -7.40 -19.30 -14.66
C LEU A 14 -8.49 -18.55 -13.86
N LEU A 15 -8.20 -18.08 -12.65
CA LEU A 15 -9.13 -17.25 -11.88
C LEU A 15 -9.30 -15.85 -12.47
N ALA A 16 -8.24 -15.28 -13.04
CA ALA A 16 -8.28 -13.99 -13.72
C ALA A 16 -9.08 -14.01 -15.03
N SER A 17 -9.24 -15.17 -15.68
CA SER A 17 -9.96 -15.29 -16.94
C SER A 17 -11.48 -15.49 -16.80
N CYS A 18 -11.97 -16.05 -15.69
CA CYS A 18 -13.41 -16.27 -15.47
C CYS A 18 -14.16 -15.06 -14.88
N HIS A 19 -13.51 -14.26 -14.04
CA HIS A 19 -14.09 -13.04 -13.47
C HIS A 19 -13.00 -11.97 -13.30
N PRO A 20 -12.56 -11.32 -14.38
CA PRO A 20 -11.41 -10.41 -14.36
C PRO A 20 -11.61 -9.28 -13.34
N THR A 21 -12.81 -8.69 -13.28
CA THR A 21 -13.10 -7.56 -12.39
C THR A 21 -13.01 -7.93 -10.91
N ALA A 22 -13.65 -9.03 -10.51
CA ALA A 22 -13.66 -9.47 -9.10
C ALA A 22 -12.29 -10.02 -8.64
N ALA A 23 -11.54 -10.65 -9.54
CA ALA A 23 -10.17 -11.10 -9.25
C ALA A 23 -9.23 -9.90 -9.09
N ILE A 24 -9.35 -8.88 -9.96
CA ILE A 24 -8.56 -7.64 -9.88
C ILE A 24 -8.87 -6.85 -8.61
N GLU A 25 -10.14 -6.71 -8.23
CA GLU A 25 -10.54 -6.04 -6.98
C GLU A 25 -9.97 -6.74 -5.74
N ARG A 26 -10.09 -8.07 -5.65
CA ARG A 26 -9.52 -8.84 -4.52
C ARG A 26 -8.00 -8.75 -4.43
N VAL A 27 -7.31 -8.70 -5.57
CA VAL A 27 -5.86 -8.49 -5.61
C VAL A 27 -5.51 -7.07 -5.16
N ASN A 28 -6.28 -6.06 -5.60
CA ASN A 28 -6.09 -4.67 -5.19
C ASN A 28 -6.27 -4.49 -3.67
N ASP A 29 -7.34 -5.01 -3.09
CA ASP A 29 -7.59 -4.97 -1.64
C ASP A 29 -6.49 -5.67 -0.84
N THR A 30 -6.01 -6.80 -1.34
CA THR A 30 -4.91 -7.56 -0.73
C THR A 30 -3.61 -6.75 -0.75
N ILE A 31 -3.31 -6.10 -1.87
CA ILE A 31 -2.14 -5.25 -2.06
C ILE A 31 -2.21 -4.00 -1.16
N LEU A 32 -3.35 -3.33 -1.06
CA LEU A 32 -3.53 -2.18 -0.18
C LEU A 32 -3.40 -2.55 1.30
N THR A 33 -3.92 -3.72 1.67
CA THR A 33 -3.75 -4.26 3.02
C THR A 33 -2.28 -4.57 3.32
N LEU A 34 -1.54 -5.12 2.35
CA LEU A 34 -0.10 -5.42 2.50
C LEU A 34 0.72 -4.15 2.76
N TRP A 35 0.36 -3.07 2.08
CA TRP A 35 0.99 -1.75 2.20
C TRP A 35 0.44 -0.89 3.34
N ASN A 36 -0.49 -1.44 4.11
CA ASN A 36 -1.09 -0.80 5.27
C ASN A 36 -1.67 0.59 4.94
N HIS A 37 -2.39 0.65 3.82
CA HIS A 37 -3.11 1.83 3.38
C HIS A 37 -4.17 2.22 4.42
N LYS A 38 -4.23 3.51 4.78
CA LYS A 38 -5.16 4.05 5.79
C LYS A 38 -6.35 4.77 5.18
N GLY A 39 -6.26 5.10 3.89
CA GLY A 39 -7.33 5.69 3.10
C GLY A 39 -6.90 6.96 2.37
N CYS A 40 -7.91 7.58 1.77
CA CYS A 40 -7.82 8.83 1.04
C CYS A 40 -8.21 10.02 1.93
N TYR A 41 -7.44 11.11 1.89
CA TYR A 41 -7.67 12.26 2.73
C TYR A 41 -7.54 13.57 1.96
N GLN A 42 -8.44 14.52 2.23
CA GLN A 42 -8.36 15.88 1.75
C GLN A 42 -7.63 16.76 2.77
N GLY A 43 -6.61 17.48 2.29
CA GLY A 43 -5.96 18.52 3.08
C GLY A 43 -4.92 19.31 2.30
N VAL A 44 -4.62 20.50 2.80
CA VAL A 44 -3.64 21.41 2.22
C VAL A 44 -2.30 21.16 2.89
N PHE A 45 -1.49 20.32 2.26
CA PHE A 45 -0.17 19.97 2.77
C PHE A 45 0.91 20.34 1.75
N ILE A 46 2.03 20.83 2.28
CA ILE A 46 3.27 20.97 1.53
C ILE A 46 4.02 19.64 1.63
N GLY A 47 4.41 19.09 0.49
CA GLY A 47 5.20 17.87 0.41
C GLY A 47 6.46 18.07 -0.41
N THR A 48 7.20 16.99 -0.60
CA THR A 48 8.42 16.95 -1.40
C THR A 48 8.19 16.15 -2.67
N ALA A 49 8.91 16.47 -3.74
CA ALA A 49 8.80 15.71 -4.99
C ALA A 49 9.27 14.26 -4.80
N VAL A 50 8.51 13.32 -5.39
CA VAL A 50 8.81 11.89 -5.55
C VAL A 50 8.19 11.39 -6.86
N VAL A 51 8.57 10.20 -7.35
CA VAL A 51 7.97 9.58 -8.53
C VAL A 51 7.16 8.31 -8.24
N SER A 52 7.17 7.82 -6.99
CA SER A 52 6.45 6.60 -6.61
C SER A 52 6.12 6.52 -5.11
N VAL A 53 5.23 5.58 -4.74
CA VAL A 53 4.87 5.27 -3.34
C VAL A 53 6.07 4.68 -2.61
N LEU A 54 6.82 3.77 -3.26
CA LEU A 54 8.05 3.22 -2.73
C LEU A 54 9.10 4.29 -2.40
N GLU A 55 9.32 5.24 -3.30
CA GLU A 55 10.27 6.33 -3.03
C GLU A 55 9.82 7.17 -1.83
N CYS A 56 8.51 7.46 -1.73
CA CYS A 56 7.94 8.13 -0.58
C CYS A 56 8.12 7.33 0.72
N PHE A 57 7.94 6.01 0.66
CA PHE A 57 8.20 5.12 1.79
C PHE A 57 9.66 5.23 2.27
N ILE A 58 10.63 5.11 1.35
CA ILE A 58 12.06 5.20 1.69
C ILE A 58 12.39 6.55 2.31
N LYS A 59 11.86 7.63 1.73
CA LYS A 59 12.08 9.00 2.19
C LYS A 59 11.52 9.26 3.58
N CYS A 60 10.41 8.62 3.91
CA CYS A 60 9.74 8.73 5.20
C CYS A 60 10.19 7.67 6.22
N SER A 61 11.26 6.93 5.92
CA SER A 61 11.83 5.93 6.82
C SER A 61 12.08 6.52 8.22
N GLY A 62 11.63 5.81 9.25
CA GLY A 62 11.71 6.26 10.65
C GLY A 62 10.53 7.09 11.14
N LEU A 63 9.59 7.46 10.27
CA LEU A 63 8.31 8.07 10.66
C LEU A 63 7.20 7.00 10.71
N GLN A 64 6.02 7.35 11.24
CA GLN A 64 4.94 6.37 11.37
C GLN A 64 4.07 6.30 10.11
N TYR A 65 3.98 7.37 9.33
CA TYR A 65 3.09 7.46 8.19
C TYR A 65 3.75 8.21 7.05
N TYR A 66 3.31 7.87 5.85
CA TYR A 66 3.68 8.55 4.62
C TYR A 66 2.46 8.66 3.73
N GLY A 67 2.37 9.74 2.96
CA GLY A 67 1.25 10.00 2.08
C GLY A 67 1.73 10.57 0.77
N ILE A 68 1.06 10.21 -0.30
CA ILE A 68 1.37 10.67 -1.65
C ILE A 68 0.16 11.36 -2.28
N LYS A 69 0.41 12.42 -3.02
CA LYS A 69 -0.60 13.21 -3.72
C LYS A 69 -0.16 13.38 -5.18
N SER A 70 -1.15 13.29 -6.07
CA SER A 70 -1.01 13.59 -7.50
C SER A 70 0.11 12.82 -8.22
N ALA A 71 0.52 11.66 -7.70
CA ALA A 71 1.68 10.88 -8.18
C ALA A 71 3.07 11.53 -8.02
N SER A 72 3.16 12.71 -7.39
CA SER A 72 4.41 13.47 -7.39
C SER A 72 4.78 14.13 -6.06
N ILE A 73 3.88 14.17 -5.09
CA ILE A 73 4.09 14.89 -3.83
C ILE A 73 4.04 13.91 -2.67
N CYS A 74 5.16 13.69 -2.00
CA CYS A 74 5.29 12.89 -0.80
C CYS A 74 5.23 13.74 0.48
N ARG A 75 4.54 13.23 1.49
CA ARG A 75 4.45 13.80 2.82
C ARG A 75 4.74 12.73 3.86
N CYS A 76 5.66 13.00 4.77
CA CYS A 76 5.90 12.14 5.91
C CYS A 76 5.22 12.70 7.16
N GLN A 77 4.75 11.82 8.03
CA GLN A 77 4.01 12.21 9.23
C GLN A 77 4.29 11.27 10.39
N MET A 78 4.54 11.85 11.58
CA MET A 78 4.88 11.07 12.78
C MET A 78 3.65 10.50 13.51
N SER A 79 2.47 11.08 13.31
CA SER A 79 1.24 10.67 14.01
C SER A 79 0.00 11.11 13.21
N GLN A 80 -1.10 10.36 13.35
CA GLN A 80 -2.39 10.75 12.77
C GLN A 80 -3.00 11.99 13.45
N LYS A 81 -2.57 12.29 14.69
CA LYS A 81 -3.06 13.40 15.51
C LYS A 81 -1.92 14.25 16.05
N ASN A 82 -2.15 15.55 16.20
CA ASN A 82 -1.21 16.45 16.86
C ASN A 82 -1.33 16.35 18.39
N ASN A 83 -0.49 17.08 19.12
CA ASN A 83 -0.48 17.11 20.60
C ASN A 83 -1.80 17.64 21.20
N LYS A 84 -2.68 18.23 20.39
CA LYS A 84 -4.01 18.71 20.77
C LYS A 84 -5.12 17.73 20.37
N GLY A 85 -4.77 16.54 19.89
CA GLY A 85 -5.71 15.50 19.45
C GLY A 85 -6.35 15.75 18.07
N GLN A 86 -5.95 16.80 17.35
CA GLN A 86 -6.53 17.16 16.05
C GLN A 86 -5.95 16.29 14.93
N LYS A 87 -6.78 15.84 14.00
CA LYS A 87 -6.39 15.00 12.86
C LYS A 87 -5.41 15.76 11.95
N ILE A 88 -4.24 15.19 11.70
CA ILE A 88 -3.22 15.80 10.85
C ILE A 88 -3.39 15.41 9.38
N PHE A 89 -3.95 14.23 9.09
CA PHE A 89 -4.18 13.80 7.71
C PHE A 89 -5.27 14.60 7.00
N GLY A 90 -6.02 15.44 7.72
CA GLY A 90 -7.18 16.16 7.19
C GLY A 90 -8.46 15.34 7.27
N VAL A 91 -9.37 15.57 6.34
CA VAL A 91 -10.69 14.92 6.28
C VAL A 91 -10.58 13.65 5.46
N LYS A 92 -10.96 12.50 6.03
CA LYS A 92 -11.04 11.25 5.27
C LYS A 92 -12.15 11.36 4.23
N VAL A 93 -11.85 11.03 2.98
CA VAL A 93 -12.79 11.05 1.86
C VAL A 93 -12.89 9.65 1.24
N GLU A 94 -13.78 9.50 0.27
CA GLU A 94 -13.95 8.27 -0.49
C GLU A 94 -12.65 7.87 -1.22
N GLU A 95 -12.36 6.57 -1.26
CA GLU A 95 -11.11 6.04 -1.83
C GLU A 95 -10.98 6.32 -3.33
N THR A 96 -12.10 6.42 -4.04
CA THR A 96 -12.17 6.80 -5.46
C THR A 96 -11.57 8.18 -5.74
N LYS A 97 -11.43 9.05 -4.74
CA LYS A 97 -10.74 10.35 -4.89
C LYS A 97 -9.21 10.23 -4.94
N CYS A 98 -8.67 9.04 -4.64
CA CYS A 98 -7.25 8.70 -4.66
C CYS A 98 -6.92 7.54 -5.61
N ASP A 99 -7.84 7.21 -6.54
CA ASP A 99 -7.75 6.08 -7.48
C ASP A 99 -6.63 6.20 -8.53
N LYS A 100 -6.11 7.40 -8.75
CA LYS A 100 -4.93 7.61 -9.58
C LYS A 100 -3.80 6.70 -9.12
N LEU A 101 -3.18 5.97 -10.05
CA LEU A 101 -2.10 5.05 -9.76
C LEU A 101 -0.73 5.71 -9.98
N CYS A 102 0.24 5.37 -9.13
CA CYS A 102 1.65 5.67 -9.36
C CYS A 102 2.26 4.69 -10.37
N SER A 103 3.50 4.97 -10.78
CA SER A 103 4.32 4.08 -11.61
C SER A 103 4.52 2.68 -11.03
N ASP A 104 4.42 2.54 -9.71
CA ASP A 104 4.50 1.27 -8.98
C ASP A 104 3.15 0.57 -8.80
N GLY A 105 2.07 1.09 -9.40
CA GLY A 105 0.74 0.47 -9.42
C GLY A 105 -0.12 0.72 -8.19
N PHE A 106 0.33 1.57 -7.25
CA PHE A 106 -0.39 1.87 -6.01
C PHE A 106 -1.16 3.19 -6.08
N PRO A 107 -2.27 3.34 -5.32
CA PRO A 107 -3.00 4.60 -5.21
C PRO A 107 -2.12 5.76 -4.76
N CYS A 108 -2.01 6.77 -5.61
CA CYS A 108 -1.07 7.88 -5.47
C CYS A 108 -1.72 9.22 -5.16
N GLY A 109 -2.98 9.17 -4.71
CA GLY A 109 -3.76 10.34 -4.37
C GLY A 109 -4.29 11.08 -5.60
N GLY A 110 -5.20 12.01 -5.38
CA GLY A 110 -5.75 12.87 -6.42
C GLY A 110 -5.06 14.23 -6.50
N ASN A 111 -5.64 15.17 -7.27
CA ASN A 111 -5.13 16.55 -7.39
C ASN A 111 -5.12 17.30 -6.04
N GLN A 112 -6.06 16.99 -5.15
CA GLN A 112 -6.20 17.62 -3.83
C GLN A 112 -6.24 16.62 -2.68
N PHE A 113 -6.00 15.34 -2.99
CA PHE A 113 -6.20 14.24 -2.05
C PHE A 113 -4.91 13.46 -1.89
N PHE A 114 -4.57 13.14 -0.65
CA PHE A 114 -3.46 12.28 -0.30
C PHE A 114 -3.94 10.86 -0.06
N SER A 115 -3.25 9.90 -0.64
CA SER A 115 -3.33 8.50 -0.25
C SER A 115 -2.31 8.26 0.86
N PHE A 116 -2.77 7.92 2.08
CA PHE A 116 -1.90 7.73 3.24
C PHE A 116 -1.71 6.25 3.56
N TYR A 117 -0.49 5.93 3.99
CA TYR A 117 -0.01 4.61 4.34
C TYR A 117 0.68 4.67 5.70
N GLU A 118 0.54 3.61 6.49
CA GLU A 118 1.26 3.47 7.75
C GLU A 118 2.51 2.61 7.56
N MET A 119 3.61 3.08 8.11
CA MET A 119 4.84 2.32 8.20
C MET A 119 4.63 1.09 9.08
N VAL A 120 4.92 -0.07 8.52
CA VAL A 120 4.99 -1.29 9.31
C VAL A 120 6.27 -1.24 10.13
N GLN A 121 6.16 -0.88 11.41
CA GLN A 121 7.24 -1.07 12.37
C GLN A 121 7.27 -2.54 12.78
N ASP A 122 8.05 -3.34 12.09
CA ASP A 122 8.31 -4.70 12.55
C ASP A 122 9.24 -4.63 13.78
N LYS A 123 8.65 -4.70 14.98
CA LYS A 123 9.38 -4.65 16.26
C LYS A 123 10.37 -5.83 16.42
N ALA A 124 10.31 -6.83 15.55
CA ALA A 124 11.17 -8.01 15.56
C ALA A 124 12.56 -7.79 14.93
N LEU A 125 12.77 -6.73 14.14
CA LEU A 125 14.03 -6.49 13.42
C LEU A 125 14.53 -5.08 13.73
N GLY A 126 15.36 -4.96 14.76
CA GLY A 126 16.07 -3.74 15.16
C GLY A 126 17.12 -3.25 14.15
N ASN A 127 16.89 -3.38 12.84
CA ASN A 127 17.76 -2.85 11.80
C ASN A 127 16.99 -2.68 10.48
N THR A 128 16.76 -1.44 10.09
CA THR A 128 16.13 -1.00 8.82
C THR A 128 17.02 -1.34 7.62
N ARG A 129 17.14 -2.63 7.25
CA ARG A 129 17.98 -2.96 6.09
C ARG A 129 17.53 -4.02 5.10
N ASN A 130 16.31 -4.56 5.15
CA ASN A 130 15.83 -5.37 4.03
C ASN A 130 14.30 -5.27 3.83
N TYR A 131 13.87 -4.13 3.31
CA TYR A 131 12.52 -3.88 2.80
C TYR A 131 12.02 -4.99 1.85
N TRP A 132 12.91 -5.48 0.96
CA TRP A 132 12.61 -6.60 0.06
C TRP A 132 12.35 -7.92 0.80
N ASN A 133 12.97 -8.16 1.95
CA ASN A 133 12.68 -9.36 2.74
C ASN A 133 11.35 -9.24 3.48
N VAL A 134 10.99 -8.06 3.98
CA VAL A 134 9.68 -7.84 4.62
C VAL A 134 8.53 -7.99 3.61
N LEU A 135 8.67 -7.41 2.41
CA LEU A 135 7.69 -7.61 1.33
C LEU A 135 7.66 -9.05 0.84
N ARG A 136 8.83 -9.68 0.67
CA ARG A 136 8.93 -11.08 0.28
C ARG A 136 8.27 -11.99 1.32
N ASP A 137 8.51 -11.80 2.61
CA ASP A 137 7.93 -12.64 3.67
C ASP A 137 6.42 -12.44 3.80
N ARG A 138 5.91 -11.21 3.61
CA ARG A 138 4.47 -10.94 3.63
C ARG A 138 3.75 -11.45 2.37
N ILE A 139 4.36 -11.32 1.20
CA ILE A 139 3.82 -11.86 -0.05
C ILE A 139 3.86 -13.39 -0.01
N ILE A 140 5.01 -13.99 0.32
CA ILE A 140 5.15 -15.46 0.38
C ILE A 140 4.19 -16.08 1.39
N ASN A 141 4.14 -15.60 2.64
CA ASN A 141 3.28 -16.22 3.66
C ASN A 141 1.78 -16.08 3.35
N LYS A 142 1.35 -14.99 2.70
CA LYS A 142 -0.08 -14.74 2.45
C LYS A 142 -0.57 -15.37 1.14
N TYR A 143 0.26 -15.43 0.10
CA TYR A 143 -0.05 -16.18 -1.13
C TYR A 143 0.01 -17.70 -0.91
N ILE A 144 0.85 -18.20 0.01
CA ILE A 144 0.77 -19.59 0.48
C ILE A 144 -0.56 -19.85 1.18
N LEU A 145 -1.05 -18.91 2.01
CA LEU A 145 -2.34 -19.07 2.70
C LEU A 145 -3.54 -19.10 1.74
N ILE A 146 -3.55 -18.21 0.74
CA ILE A 146 -4.61 -18.17 -0.29
C ILE A 146 -4.60 -19.41 -1.18
N ALA A 147 -3.46 -20.10 -1.32
CA ALA A 147 -3.36 -21.34 -2.10
C ALA A 147 -3.72 -22.60 -1.30
N ILE A 148 -3.92 -22.50 0.01
CA ILE A 148 -4.22 -23.63 0.91
C ILE A 148 -5.69 -23.62 1.38
N THR A 149 -6.40 -22.49 1.27
CA THR A 149 -7.86 -22.38 1.52
C THR A 149 -8.67 -22.39 0.25
#